data_AF-A0A7S0PUS5-F1
#
_entry.id   AF-A0A7S0PUS5-F1
#
_cell.length_a   1.000
_cell.length_b   1.000
_cell.length_c   1.000
_cell.angle_alpha   90.00
_cell.angle_beta   90.00
_cell.angle_gamma   90.00
#
_symmetry.space_group_name_H-M   'P 1'
#
loop_
_entity.id
_entity.type
_entity.pdbx_description
1 polymer ?
#
loop_
_entity_poly.entity_id
_entity_poly.type
_entity_poly.pdbx_seq_one_letter_code
_entity_poly.pdbx_strand_id
1 'polypeptide(L)'
;SPRAYPEERLADCGGSRTRFTLSLARMSSLEGLEMGKLNTARPQAKTKRTAQSLSNTTYLSSVKFDGRFVHPLAPRLAPTEMCSFAEPKALKLLTDKDEPSRNALESQRRWQLHNTCCLSRVYPNGTRLMSSNYDAFPLWAASVHMAALNYQTHDRELQCARGFFRLNGGC
;
A
#
# COMPACT_ATOMS: atom_id res chain seq x y z
N SER A 1 -7.98 -2.70 38.26
CA SER A 1 -8.81 -1.50 38.03
C SER A 1 -8.56 -0.95 36.64
N PRO A 2 -9.55 -0.93 35.74
CA PRO A 2 -9.39 -0.29 34.45
C PRO A 2 -9.71 1.21 34.55
N ARG A 3 -8.78 2.08 34.12
CA ARG A 3 -8.98 3.53 33.98
C ARG A 3 -9.89 3.80 32.78
N ALA A 4 -10.96 4.56 33.03
CA ALA A 4 -11.84 5.11 32.00
C ALA A 4 -11.14 6.25 31.24
N TYR A 5 -11.34 6.29 29.91
CA TYR A 5 -10.99 7.44 29.06
C TYR A 5 -12.24 8.33 28.89
N PRO A 6 -12.10 9.66 28.85
CA PRO A 6 -13.25 10.56 28.78
C PRO A 6 -13.84 10.67 27.36
N GLU A 7 -15.17 10.65 27.31
CA GLU A 7 -16.02 10.97 26.15
C GLU A 7 -15.83 12.44 25.71
N GLU A 8 -15.38 12.65 24.47
CA GLU A 8 -15.41 13.98 23.85
C GLU A 8 -16.61 14.15 22.91
N ARG A 9 -17.25 15.30 23.11
CA ARG A 9 -18.56 15.74 22.68
C ARG A 9 -18.58 16.05 21.18
N LEU A 10 -19.55 15.48 20.47
CA LEU A 10 -19.90 15.82 19.09
C LEU A 10 -20.25 17.31 18.97
N ALA A 11 -19.53 18.04 18.12
CA ALA A 11 -19.90 19.38 17.67
C ALA A 11 -20.49 19.29 16.26
N ASP A 12 -21.79 19.57 16.18
CA ASP A 12 -22.59 19.75 14.98
C ASP A 12 -22.31 21.13 14.38
N CYS A 13 -21.91 21.20 13.11
CA CYS A 13 -21.86 22.45 12.34
C CYS A 13 -22.44 22.20 10.95
N GLY A 14 -23.70 22.61 10.79
CA GLY A 14 -24.46 22.52 9.56
C GLY A 14 -24.04 23.51 8.47
N GLY A 15 -24.36 23.12 7.23
CA GLY A 15 -24.88 23.99 6.18
C GLY A 15 -23.90 24.90 5.44
N SER A 16 -23.62 24.58 4.16
CA SER A 16 -24.22 25.33 3.04
C SER A 16 -23.90 24.67 1.69
N ARG A 17 -24.95 24.35 0.92
CA ARG A 17 -24.86 23.84 -0.45
C ARG A 17 -24.98 25.01 -1.43
N THR A 18 -23.88 25.40 -2.06
CA THR A 18 -23.91 26.42 -3.12
C THR A 18 -24.13 25.73 -4.48
N ARG A 19 -25.31 25.92 -5.07
CA ARG A 19 -25.59 25.55 -6.47
C ARG A 19 -25.08 26.67 -7.38
N PHE A 20 -24.15 26.36 -8.28
CA PHE A 20 -23.79 27.26 -9.37
C PHE A 20 -24.73 27.00 -10.56
N THR A 21 -25.57 27.98 -10.89
CA THR A 21 -26.28 28.06 -12.18
C THR A 21 -25.43 28.88 -13.13
N LEU A 22 -24.92 28.28 -14.20
CA LEU A 22 -24.28 29.01 -15.30
C LEU A 22 -25.34 29.38 -16.35
N SER A 23 -25.45 30.67 -16.61
CA SER A 23 -26.32 31.29 -17.59
C SER A 23 -25.89 31.00 -19.03
N LEU A 24 -26.87 30.71 -19.86
CA LEU A 24 -26.77 30.46 -21.30
C LEU A 24 -26.64 31.80 -22.07
N ALA A 25 -25.51 32.04 -22.75
CA ALA A 25 -25.39 33.12 -23.72
C ALA A 25 -24.42 32.77 -24.86
N ARG A 26 -25.01 32.30 -25.97
CA ARG A 26 -24.85 32.76 -27.36
C ARG A 26 -23.45 33.22 -27.82
N MET A 27 -22.77 32.41 -28.61
CA MET A 27 -21.99 32.88 -29.78
C MET A 27 -22.04 31.82 -30.90
N SER A 28 -22.68 32.23 -31.99
CA SER A 28 -22.72 31.61 -33.31
C SER A 28 -21.46 31.90 -34.12
N SER A 29 -21.16 31.03 -35.09
CA SER A 29 -20.18 31.16 -36.18
C SER A 29 -18.78 30.64 -35.86
N LEU A 30 -18.48 29.42 -36.34
CA LEU A 30 -17.33 29.09 -37.19
C LEU A 30 -17.62 27.72 -37.84
N GLU A 31 -17.97 27.76 -39.13
CA GLU A 31 -18.02 26.60 -40.01
C GLU A 31 -16.59 26.10 -40.28
N GLY A 32 -16.45 24.77 -40.41
CA GLY A 32 -15.29 24.15 -41.07
C GLY A 32 -14.17 23.67 -40.14
N LEU A 33 -14.31 22.46 -39.59
CA LEU A 33 -13.19 21.59 -39.27
C LEU A 33 -13.62 20.13 -39.43
N GLU A 34 -12.93 19.42 -40.30
CA GLU A 34 -13.16 18.02 -40.63
C GLU A 34 -13.18 17.12 -39.39
N MET A 35 -14.20 16.26 -39.30
CA MET A 35 -14.28 15.17 -38.33
C MET A 35 -13.25 14.09 -38.69
N GLY A 36 -12.02 14.28 -38.24
CA GLY A 36 -11.01 13.23 -38.21
C GLY A 36 -11.54 12.03 -37.42
N LYS A 37 -11.58 10.86 -38.06
CA LYS A 37 -11.99 9.59 -37.44
C LYS A 37 -11.07 9.30 -36.25
N LEU A 38 -11.54 9.59 -35.03
CA LEU A 38 -10.87 9.18 -33.81
C LEU A 38 -11.00 7.66 -33.69
N ASN A 39 -9.92 6.94 -34.01
CA ASN A 39 -9.77 5.52 -33.70
C ASN A 39 -9.76 5.36 -32.17
N THR A 40 -10.93 5.18 -31.58
CA THR A 40 -11.10 4.82 -30.17
C THR A 40 -10.94 3.31 -29.98
N ALA A 41 -9.78 2.78 -30.37
CA ALA A 41 -9.39 1.45 -29.90
C ALA A 41 -9.07 1.57 -28.41
N ARG A 42 -10.06 1.31 -27.54
CA ARG A 42 -9.82 1.09 -26.10
C ARG A 42 -8.72 0.01 -26.00
N PRO A 43 -7.61 0.26 -25.29
CA PRO A 43 -6.70 -0.82 -24.96
C PRO A 43 -7.52 -1.86 -24.18
N GLN A 44 -7.66 -3.06 -24.74
CA GLN A 44 -8.31 -4.15 -24.03
C GLN A 44 -7.52 -4.36 -22.74
N ALA A 45 -8.16 -4.07 -21.61
CA ALA A 45 -7.59 -4.34 -20.31
C ALA A 45 -7.26 -5.84 -20.26
N LYS A 46 -5.97 -6.17 -20.17
CA LYS A 46 -5.52 -7.54 -19.97
C LYS A 46 -6.15 -8.02 -18.65
N THR A 47 -7.24 -8.75 -18.74
CA THR A 47 -7.86 -9.37 -17.57
C THR A 47 -6.93 -10.49 -17.15
N LYS A 48 -6.17 -10.25 -16.08
CA LYS A 48 -5.47 -11.34 -15.39
C LYS A 48 -6.56 -12.22 -14.78
N ARG A 49 -6.95 -13.28 -15.50
CA ARG A 49 -7.90 -14.26 -15.00
C ARG A 49 -7.13 -15.25 -14.14
N THR A 50 -7.14 -15.03 -12.83
CA THR A 50 -6.77 -16.09 -11.88
C THR A 50 -7.80 -17.20 -12.01
N ALA A 51 -7.37 -18.45 -12.15
CA ALA A 51 -8.29 -19.58 -12.20
C ALA A 51 -9.07 -19.67 -10.89
N GLN A 52 -10.39 -19.92 -10.96
CA GLN A 52 -11.24 -19.97 -9.77
C GLN A 52 -10.80 -21.07 -8.80
N SER A 53 -10.31 -22.21 -9.31
CA SER A 53 -9.77 -23.29 -8.49
C SER A 53 -8.59 -22.83 -7.62
N LEU A 54 -7.69 -22.02 -8.19
CA LEU A 54 -6.56 -21.45 -7.45
C LEU A 54 -7.06 -20.42 -6.42
N SER A 55 -7.99 -19.55 -6.82
CA SER A 55 -8.56 -18.54 -5.92
C SER A 55 -9.27 -19.15 -4.71
N ASN A 56 -9.96 -20.27 -4.89
CA ASN A 56 -10.67 -20.97 -3.81
C ASN A 56 -9.74 -21.70 -2.83
N THR A 57 -8.46 -21.88 -3.19
CA THR A 57 -7.49 -22.62 -2.38
C THR A 57 -6.71 -21.70 -1.43
N THR A 58 -6.66 -20.39 -1.72
CA THR A 58 -5.84 -19.43 -0.98
C THR A 58 -6.65 -18.65 0.04
N TYR A 59 -6.17 -18.61 1.28
CA TYR A 59 -6.73 -17.72 2.32
C TYR A 59 -6.37 -16.25 2.10
N LEU A 60 -5.23 -15.98 1.46
CA LEU A 60 -4.71 -14.63 1.27
C LEU A 60 -4.89 -14.15 -0.17
N SER A 61 -5.58 -13.02 -0.33
CA SER A 61 -5.80 -12.37 -1.61
C SER A 61 -4.79 -11.26 -1.83
N SER A 62 -4.04 -11.32 -2.92
CA SER A 62 -3.09 -10.26 -3.26
C SER A 62 -3.82 -9.03 -3.83
N VAL A 63 -3.65 -7.88 -3.18
CA VAL A 63 -4.19 -6.59 -3.62
C VAL A 63 -3.05 -5.64 -3.99
N LYS A 64 -3.28 -4.79 -5.00
CA LYS A 64 -2.32 -3.75 -5.38
C LYS A 64 -2.36 -2.62 -4.36
N PHE A 65 -1.19 -2.26 -3.83
CA PHE A 65 -1.07 -1.07 -3.01
C PHE A 65 -1.32 0.19 -3.85
N ASP A 66 -2.33 0.96 -3.46
CA ASP A 66 -2.81 2.17 -4.15
C ASP A 66 -2.08 3.45 -3.72
N GLY A 67 -1.02 3.33 -2.92
CA GLY A 67 -0.27 4.48 -2.37
C GLY A 67 -0.78 4.94 -1.01
N ARG A 68 -1.87 4.37 -0.49
CA ARG A 68 -2.49 4.79 0.77
C ARG A 68 -2.46 3.64 1.78
N PHE A 69 -1.78 3.88 2.90
CA PHE A 69 -1.85 2.99 4.06
C PHE A 69 -3.29 2.89 4.60
N VAL A 70 -3.58 1.79 5.28
CA VAL A 70 -4.87 1.52 5.90
C VAL A 70 -4.80 1.90 7.38
N HIS A 71 -5.88 2.44 7.92
CA HIS A 71 -5.99 2.80 9.33
C HIS A 71 -7.02 1.89 10.00
N PRO A 72 -6.80 1.40 11.24
CA PRO A 72 -7.73 0.49 11.93
C PRO A 72 -9.13 1.05 12.14
N LEU A 73 -9.24 2.37 12.30
CA LEU A 73 -10.54 3.06 12.46
C LEU A 73 -11.31 3.24 11.14
N ALA A 74 -10.67 3.02 10.00
CA ALA A 74 -11.28 3.13 8.68
C ALA A 74 -10.67 2.08 7.72
N PRO A 75 -10.88 0.78 8.01
CA PRO A 75 -10.27 -0.29 7.23
C PRO A 75 -10.92 -0.35 5.84
N ARG A 76 -10.07 -0.27 4.80
CA ARG A 76 -10.48 -0.40 3.40
C ARG A 76 -10.14 -1.75 2.78
N LEU A 77 -9.28 -2.52 3.45
CA LEU A 77 -8.87 -3.85 3.05
C LEU A 77 -9.36 -4.86 4.08
N ALA A 78 -9.76 -6.04 3.63
CA ALA A 78 -10.06 -7.15 4.52
C ALA A 78 -8.77 -7.71 5.15
N PRO A 79 -8.83 -8.36 6.32
CA PRO A 79 -7.64 -8.97 6.95
C PRO A 79 -6.96 -10.05 6.10
N THR A 80 -7.72 -10.68 5.20
CA THR A 80 -7.23 -11.67 4.24
C THR A 80 -6.61 -11.06 2.99
N GLU A 81 -6.80 -9.75 2.76
CA GLU A 81 -6.14 -9.05 1.67
C GLU A 81 -4.75 -8.63 2.10
N MET A 82 -3.77 -8.76 1.20
CA MET A 82 -2.39 -8.42 1.51
C MET A 82 -1.73 -7.63 0.38
N CYS A 83 -0.76 -6.78 0.75
CA CYS A 83 0.04 -6.02 -0.19
C CYS A 83 1.47 -6.57 -0.26
N SER A 84 2.00 -6.66 -1.49
CA SER A 84 3.40 -7.01 -1.74
C SER A 84 4.18 -5.82 -2.28
N PHE A 85 5.41 -5.63 -1.79
CA PHE A 85 6.26 -4.49 -2.12
C PHE A 85 7.68 -4.97 -2.49
N ALA A 86 8.27 -4.39 -3.53
CA ALA A 86 9.71 -4.52 -3.74
C ALA A 86 10.46 -3.73 -2.64
N GLU A 87 11.59 -4.25 -2.16
CA GLU A 87 12.37 -3.63 -1.08
C GLU A 87 12.65 -2.12 -1.26
N PRO A 88 13.00 -1.56 -2.46
CA PRO A 88 13.39 -0.16 -2.51
C PRO A 88 12.17 0.73 -2.34
N LYS A 89 11.02 0.25 -2.81
CA LYS A 89 9.73 0.92 -2.61
C LYS A 89 9.32 0.88 -1.15
N ALA A 90 9.47 -0.27 -0.49
CA ALA A 90 9.13 -0.40 0.93
C ALA A 90 10.02 0.48 1.82
N LEU A 91 11.33 0.46 1.58
CA LEU A 91 12.29 1.31 2.28
C LEU A 91 12.06 2.79 2.00
N LYS A 92 11.77 3.18 0.75
CA LYS A 92 11.39 4.57 0.44
C LYS A 92 10.16 5.00 1.23
N LEU A 93 9.13 4.16 1.33
CA LEU A 93 7.92 4.45 2.11
C LEU A 93 8.18 4.61 3.61
N LEU A 94 9.27 4.03 4.15
CA LEU A 94 9.71 4.26 5.53
C LEU A 94 10.49 5.57 5.69
N THR A 95 11.32 5.90 4.71
CA THR A 95 12.24 7.04 4.80
C THR A 95 11.70 8.32 4.20
N ASP A 96 10.53 8.30 3.56
CA ASP A 96 10.01 9.31 2.62
C ASP A 96 10.36 10.74 3.04
N LYS A 97 11.50 11.24 2.51
CA LYS A 97 12.10 12.53 2.87
C LYS A 97 11.51 13.69 2.08
N ASP A 98 10.77 13.36 1.01
CA ASP A 98 10.23 14.30 0.03
C ASP A 98 9.05 15.11 0.60
N GLU A 99 8.60 14.82 1.83
CA GLU A 99 7.50 15.50 2.50
C GLU A 99 7.96 15.99 3.90
N PRO A 100 8.17 17.30 4.10
CA PRO A 100 8.71 17.87 5.35
C PRO A 100 7.85 17.65 6.61
N SER A 101 6.55 17.36 6.45
CA SER A 101 5.63 17.05 7.56
C SER A 101 5.65 15.57 7.96
N ARG A 102 6.35 14.71 7.21
CA ARG A 102 6.50 13.27 7.48
C ARG A 102 7.92 12.95 7.94
N ASN A 103 8.15 13.03 9.24
CA ASN A 103 9.37 12.46 9.80
C ASN A 103 9.35 10.91 9.71
N ALA A 104 10.51 10.27 9.86
CA ALA A 104 10.65 8.82 9.76
C ALA A 104 9.77 8.05 10.76
N LEU A 105 9.50 8.62 11.93
CA LEU A 105 8.65 8.04 12.96
C LEU A 105 7.18 7.96 12.51
N GLU A 106 6.65 9.02 11.90
CA GLU A 106 5.30 9.01 11.34
C GLU A 106 5.15 8.01 10.18
N SER A 107 6.18 7.89 9.34
CA SER A 107 6.21 6.88 8.29
C SER A 107 6.18 5.45 8.86
N GLN A 108 6.98 5.19 9.89
CA GLN A 108 6.96 3.91 10.60
C GLN A 108 5.59 3.65 11.26
N ARG A 109 4.98 4.65 11.89
CA ARG A 109 3.66 4.53 12.53
C ARG A 109 2.56 4.18 11.54
N ARG A 110 2.57 4.78 10.35
CA ARG A 110 1.62 4.44 9.26
C ARG A 110 1.74 2.98 8.81
N TRP A 111 2.97 2.47 8.72
CA TRP A 111 3.21 1.06 8.43
C TRP A 111 2.67 0.16 9.55
N GLN A 112 2.95 0.48 10.81
CA GLN A 112 2.47 -0.29 11.95
C GLN A 112 0.94 -0.37 11.97
N LEU A 113 0.25 0.76 11.79
CA LEU A 113 -1.22 0.83 11.74
C LEU A 113 -1.81 0.09 10.53
N HIS A 114 -1.14 0.12 9.39
CA HIS A 114 -1.54 -0.68 8.23
C HIS A 114 -1.42 -2.18 8.52
N ASN A 115 -0.30 -2.58 9.11
CA ASN A 115 0.01 -3.96 9.43
C ASN A 115 -0.86 -4.54 10.55
N THR A 116 -1.53 -3.72 11.36
CA THR A 116 -2.56 -4.25 12.28
C THR A 116 -3.87 -4.61 11.58
N CYS A 117 -4.08 -4.16 10.34
CA CYS A 117 -5.32 -4.40 9.58
C CYS A 117 -5.16 -5.52 8.55
N CYS A 118 -3.99 -5.63 7.94
CA CYS A 118 -3.71 -6.57 6.86
C CYS A 118 -2.22 -6.94 6.79
N LEU A 119 -1.90 -8.00 6.04
CA LEU A 119 -0.54 -8.48 5.91
C LEU A 119 0.25 -7.70 4.84
N SER A 120 1.53 -7.48 5.14
CA SER A 120 2.50 -6.91 4.19
C SER A 120 3.61 -7.91 3.91
N ARG A 121 3.94 -8.05 2.62
CA ARG A 121 5.11 -8.81 2.15
C ARG A 121 6.09 -7.90 1.44
N VAL A 122 7.36 -8.01 1.78
CA VAL A 122 8.46 -7.32 1.09
C VAL A 122 9.37 -8.37 0.47
N TYR A 123 9.84 -8.14 -0.75
CA TYR A 123 10.70 -9.07 -1.46
C TYR A 123 11.91 -8.36 -2.10
N PRO A 124 13.02 -9.08 -2.32
CA PRO A 124 14.24 -8.49 -2.88
C PRO A 124 14.00 -7.85 -4.25
N ASN A 125 14.70 -6.74 -4.53
CA ASN A 125 14.60 -6.11 -5.85
C ASN A 125 15.15 -7.03 -6.95
N GLY A 126 14.54 -7.00 -8.14
CA GLY A 126 15.00 -7.76 -9.32
C GLY A 126 16.40 -7.36 -9.81
N THR A 127 16.91 -6.19 -9.42
CA THR A 127 18.30 -5.79 -9.70
C THR A 127 19.33 -6.60 -8.92
N ARG A 128 18.92 -7.38 -7.92
CA ARG A 128 19.79 -8.29 -7.15
C ARG A 128 20.04 -9.58 -7.92
N LEU A 129 20.69 -9.45 -9.07
CA LEU A 129 20.97 -10.56 -10.00
C LEU A 129 21.78 -11.69 -9.34
N MET A 130 22.64 -11.34 -8.39
CA MET A 130 23.46 -12.29 -7.61
C MET A 130 22.77 -12.78 -6.33
N SER A 131 21.45 -12.61 -6.21
CA SER A 131 20.65 -13.07 -5.05
C SER A 131 21.11 -12.51 -3.69
N SER A 132 21.75 -11.35 -3.63
CA SER A 132 22.06 -10.68 -2.36
C SER A 132 20.78 -10.32 -1.58
N ASN A 133 20.88 -10.16 -0.26
CA ASN A 133 19.77 -9.77 0.59
C ASN A 133 19.79 -8.28 0.99
N TYR A 134 18.63 -7.77 1.41
CA TYR A 134 18.49 -6.45 2.02
C TYR A 134 18.39 -6.56 3.54
N ASP A 135 18.65 -5.45 4.23
CA ASP A 135 18.43 -5.36 5.67
C ASP A 135 16.92 -5.32 5.98
N ALA A 136 16.42 -6.40 6.59
CA ALA A 136 15.02 -6.57 6.94
C ALA A 136 14.62 -5.90 8.28
N PHE A 137 15.58 -5.51 9.13
CA PHE A 137 15.27 -4.95 10.46
C PHE A 137 14.40 -3.70 10.43
N PRO A 138 14.64 -2.71 9.55
CA PRO A 138 13.76 -1.53 9.46
C PRO A 138 12.32 -1.89 9.13
N LEU A 139 12.11 -2.97 8.35
CA LEU A 139 10.78 -3.42 7.94
C LEU A 139 10.09 -4.19 9.07
N TRP A 140 10.82 -5.03 9.82
CA TRP A 140 10.28 -5.66 11.02
C TRP A 140 9.94 -4.64 12.11
N ALA A 141 10.77 -3.61 12.29
CA ALA A 141 10.47 -2.49 13.19
C ALA A 141 9.20 -1.73 12.78
N ALA A 142 8.81 -1.80 11.50
CA ALA A 142 7.56 -1.25 10.95
C ALA A 142 6.42 -2.28 10.91
N SER A 143 6.55 -3.40 11.63
CA SER A 143 5.58 -4.50 11.70
C SER A 143 5.29 -5.22 10.38
N VAL A 144 6.23 -5.21 9.42
CA VAL A 144 6.09 -6.03 8.21
C VAL A 144 6.24 -7.51 8.59
N HIS A 145 5.20 -8.30 8.31
CA HIS A 145 5.15 -9.71 8.67
C HIS A 145 6.07 -10.58 7.81
N MET A 146 6.08 -10.36 6.49
CA MET A 146 6.77 -11.23 5.53
C MET A 146 7.88 -10.46 4.81
N ALA A 147 9.02 -10.24 5.48
CA ALA A 147 10.25 -9.77 4.83
C ALA A 147 10.98 -10.96 4.19
N ALA A 148 10.75 -11.22 2.91
CA ALA A 148 11.32 -12.35 2.20
C ALA A 148 12.80 -12.12 1.88
N LEU A 149 13.64 -13.12 2.14
CA LEU A 149 15.07 -13.14 1.85
C LEU A 149 15.41 -14.35 0.96
N ASN A 150 16.52 -14.26 0.26
CA ASN A 150 17.14 -15.31 -0.55
C ASN A 150 17.93 -16.26 0.36
N TYR A 151 17.37 -17.42 0.69
CA TYR A 151 17.97 -18.40 1.61
C TYR A 151 19.20 -19.12 1.03
N GLN A 152 19.37 -19.11 -0.29
CA GLN A 152 20.54 -19.67 -0.97
C GLN A 152 21.82 -18.87 -0.71
N THR A 153 21.71 -17.57 -0.40
CA THR A 153 22.84 -16.66 -0.19
C THR A 153 23.11 -16.49 1.30
N HIS A 154 24.27 -16.96 1.77
CA HIS A 154 24.65 -16.94 3.19
C HIS A 154 25.31 -15.61 3.62
N ASP A 155 24.69 -14.49 3.28
CA ASP A 155 25.17 -13.15 3.61
C ASP A 155 24.82 -12.73 5.05
N ARG A 156 25.30 -11.55 5.45
CA ARG A 156 25.12 -10.97 6.78
C ARG A 156 23.64 -10.85 7.12
N GLU A 157 22.84 -10.40 6.17
CA GLU A 157 21.41 -10.14 6.32
C GLU A 157 20.65 -11.44 6.62
N LEU A 158 20.94 -12.53 5.90
CA LEU A 158 20.37 -13.85 6.21
C LEU A 158 20.85 -14.37 7.57
N GLN A 159 22.11 -14.17 7.93
CA GLN A 159 22.62 -14.59 9.25
C GLN A 159 21.91 -13.85 10.39
N CYS A 160 21.72 -12.54 10.27
CA CYS A 160 20.99 -11.76 11.26
C CYS A 160 19.50 -12.17 11.33
N ALA A 161 18.86 -12.43 10.18
CA ALA A 161 17.49 -12.94 10.13
C ALA A 161 17.34 -14.29 10.84
N ARG A 162 18.27 -15.23 10.58
CA ARG A 162 18.31 -16.52 11.28
C ARG A 162 18.50 -16.35 12.78
N GLY A 163 19.34 -15.41 13.20
CA GLY A 163 19.50 -15.07 14.62
C GLY A 163 18.21 -14.55 15.24
N PHE A 164 17.52 -13.64 14.56
CA PHE A 164 16.25 -13.06 15.00
C PHE A 164 15.15 -14.11 15.18
N PHE A 165 14.93 -14.97 14.17
CA PHE A 165 13.87 -15.99 14.24
C PHE A 165 14.17 -17.16 15.19
N ARG A 166 15.42 -17.34 15.64
CA ARG A 166 15.73 -18.32 16.71
C ARG A 166 15.14 -17.93 18.07
N LEU A 167 14.82 -16.65 18.30
CA LEU A 167 14.39 -16.14 19.61
C LEU A 167 13.05 -16.71 20.10
N ASN A 168 12.20 -17.24 19.21
CA ASN A 168 10.93 -17.88 19.57
C ASN A 168 10.96 -19.40 19.35
N GLY A 169 12.07 -20.06 19.70
CA GLY A 169 12.23 -21.50 19.46
C GLY A 169 12.38 -21.89 17.99
N GLY A 170 12.56 -20.92 17.10
CA GLY A 170 12.71 -21.16 15.67
C GLY A 170 11.42 -21.49 14.91
N CYS A 171 10.26 -21.12 15.44
CA CYS A 171 8.96 -21.30 14.77
C CYS A 171 8.66 -20.24 13.71
#